data_AF-A0A922INR1-F1
#
_entry.id   AF-A0A922INR1-F1
#
_cell.length_a   1.000
_cell.length_b   1.000
_cell.length_c   1.000
_cell.angle_alpha   90.00
_cell.angle_beta   90.00
_cell.angle_gamma   90.00
#
_symmetry.space_group_name_H-M   'P 1'
#
loop_
_entity.id
_entity.type
_entity.pdbx_description
1 polymer ?
#
loop_
_entity_poly.entity_id
_entity_poly.type
_entity_poly.pdbx_seq_one_letter_code
_entity_poly.pdbx_strand_id
1 'polypeptide(L)'
;MNQQINQQSSILIKYLIKPWILIFNICITLILLLCNTLSSWIIVNDLNQQLPGLVYDQISNIMIHSIILFNIIELTLNLIEFLLWFNIIRNKFTLWLLIDCITIINILIAELPLMILYTYLYTCQESIISIGYLIKGICIILLICLRLLICFISYIHMKSNDSYMKSINSMMKESQYLLSHCHDDNNKQSNQINNQNLEENFIWKQKYWLHIRILLCFSCFCLFIIICILFNFFFHPSIYTTYLLWNQFNNHQQQSLLLYHLPNHSYLNNVEIFLKDPSSNHSHQSKWYHLISLKQIIHLKSINANESVTLTFYLNGRKKFIEYKQTIYYQNYSKEHSSSCWQILNQDLYKEFICPPLSIIHMIKLIHRIKIDFIYIVPSKRQPFGMVLYNVTRVISNRYKFREHELTLKYFQNTIVHFSSKKTTELQGNHDHDEWSSGPFRSNNLEIDDHQYTKYRSSDLVPVKELWKTGIAKCQSTAPIGPQKM
;
A
#
# COMPACT_ATOMS: atom_id res chain seq x y z
N MET A 1 -24.28 44.66 27.15
CA MET A 1 -23.62 43.44 26.61
C MET A 1 -23.08 43.59 25.18
N ASN A 2 -23.76 44.27 24.24
CA ASN A 2 -23.23 44.46 22.86
C ASN A 2 -21.97 45.36 22.72
N GLN A 3 -21.71 46.28 23.65
CA GLN A 3 -20.53 47.17 23.57
C GLN A 3 -19.21 46.50 23.96
N GLN A 4 -19.22 45.54 24.90
CA GLN A 4 -17.99 44.84 25.32
C GLN A 4 -17.49 43.83 24.27
N ILE A 5 -18.39 43.18 23.53
CA ILE A 5 -18.04 42.27 22.41
C ILE A 5 -17.43 43.07 21.23
N ASN A 6 -17.94 44.28 20.97
CA ASN A 6 -17.38 45.18 19.96
C ASN A 6 -15.99 45.74 20.35
N GLN A 7 -15.74 45.98 21.64
CA GLN A 7 -14.41 46.42 22.11
C GLN A 7 -13.37 45.29 22.07
N GLN A 8 -13.71 44.07 22.50
CA GLN A 8 -12.78 42.93 22.44
C GLN A 8 -12.45 42.51 21.00
N SER A 9 -13.45 42.53 20.10
CA SER A 9 -13.18 42.33 18.66
C SER A 9 -12.28 43.43 18.09
N SER A 10 -12.45 44.70 18.49
CA SER A 10 -11.60 45.82 18.01
C SER A 10 -10.11 45.69 18.37
N ILE A 11 -9.79 45.08 19.53
CA ILE A 11 -8.40 44.90 19.99
C ILE A 11 -7.71 43.78 19.20
N LEU A 12 -8.41 42.65 19.00
CA LEU A 12 -7.96 41.53 18.15
C LEU A 12 -7.75 41.99 16.71
N ILE A 13 -8.67 42.81 16.19
CA ILE A 13 -8.61 43.42 14.85
C ILE A 13 -7.40 44.36 14.71
N LYS A 14 -7.14 45.23 15.70
CA LYS A 14 -5.95 46.10 15.70
C LYS A 14 -4.64 45.33 15.70
N TYR A 15 -4.59 44.17 16.36
CA TYR A 15 -3.42 43.31 16.38
C TYR A 15 -3.21 42.64 15.01
N LEU A 16 -4.28 42.07 14.43
CA LEU A 16 -4.24 41.33 13.16
C LEU A 16 -3.98 42.19 11.91
N ILE A 17 -4.26 43.50 11.97
CA ILE A 17 -4.04 44.44 10.84
C ILE A 17 -2.56 44.83 10.68
N LYS A 18 -1.67 44.49 11.64
CA LYS A 18 -0.26 44.85 11.50
C LYS A 18 0.36 44.15 10.28
N PRO A 19 1.09 44.88 9.41
CA PRO A 19 1.65 44.33 8.18
C PRO A 19 2.64 43.18 8.43
N TRP A 20 3.33 43.18 9.58
CA TRP A 20 4.22 42.12 10.01
C TRP A 20 3.50 40.76 10.21
N ILE A 21 2.25 40.76 10.70
CA ILE A 21 1.47 39.52 10.89
C ILE A 21 1.02 38.95 9.55
N LEU A 22 0.68 39.82 8.59
CA LEU A 22 0.36 39.39 7.23
C LEU A 22 1.58 38.79 6.53
N ILE A 23 2.75 39.43 6.64
CA ILE A 23 4.03 38.89 6.11
C ILE A 23 4.36 37.55 6.77
N PHE A 24 4.20 37.44 8.08
CA PHE A 24 4.44 36.19 8.81
C PHE A 24 3.53 35.06 8.35
N ASN A 25 2.23 35.32 8.19
CA ASN A 25 1.28 34.33 7.67
C ASN A 25 1.64 33.91 6.24
N ILE A 26 2.04 34.85 5.38
CA ILE A 26 2.51 34.54 4.01
C ILE A 26 3.71 33.60 4.09
N CYS A 27 4.75 33.94 4.87
CA CYS A 27 5.94 33.10 5.02
C CYS A 27 5.58 31.68 5.47
N ILE A 28 4.69 31.53 6.47
CA ILE A 28 4.23 30.21 6.93
C ILE A 28 3.52 29.45 5.82
N THR A 29 2.60 30.10 5.08
CA THR A 29 1.88 29.44 3.98
C THR A 29 2.84 28.94 2.90
N LEU A 30 3.87 29.72 2.55
CA LEU A 30 4.86 29.32 1.55
C LEU A 30 5.72 28.14 2.03
N ILE A 31 6.12 28.14 3.30
CA ILE A 31 6.85 27.01 3.90
C ILE A 31 5.99 25.75 3.88
N LEU A 32 4.70 25.85 4.27
CA LEU A 32 3.80 24.71 4.28
C LEU A 32 3.50 24.17 2.87
N LEU A 33 3.31 25.04 1.88
CA LEU A 33 3.15 24.63 0.47
C LEU A 33 4.40 23.89 -0.04
N LEU A 34 5.59 24.36 0.34
CA LEU A 34 6.84 23.68 0.00
C LEU A 34 6.94 22.31 0.70
N CYS A 35 6.65 22.23 1.99
CA CYS A 35 6.65 20.96 2.72
C CYS A 35 5.62 19.97 2.15
N ASN A 36 4.44 20.45 1.75
CA ASN A 36 3.39 19.62 1.14
C ASN A 36 3.88 19.00 -0.17
N THR A 37 4.38 19.82 -1.10
CA THR A 37 4.91 19.33 -2.38
C THR A 37 6.09 18.39 -2.21
N LEU A 38 7.05 18.71 -1.32
CA LEU A 38 8.18 17.81 -1.02
C LEU A 38 7.70 16.47 -0.47
N SER A 39 6.70 16.47 0.41
CA SER A 39 6.14 15.24 0.97
C SER A 39 5.49 14.35 -0.11
N SER A 40 4.79 14.95 -1.09
CA SER A 40 4.23 14.23 -2.25
C SER A 40 5.31 13.51 -3.06
N TRP A 41 6.46 14.14 -3.27
CA TRP A 41 7.58 13.55 -4.01
C TRP A 41 8.33 12.48 -3.21
N ILE A 42 8.45 12.64 -1.89
CA ILE A 42 8.99 11.60 -1.01
C ILE A 42 8.13 10.33 -1.11
N ILE A 43 6.80 10.48 -1.09
CA ILE A 43 5.87 9.36 -1.26
C ILE A 43 6.11 8.68 -2.62
N VAL A 44 6.16 9.43 -3.73
CA VAL A 44 6.41 8.85 -5.07
C VAL A 44 7.73 8.09 -5.12
N ASN A 45 8.80 8.65 -4.54
CA ASN A 45 10.09 7.99 -4.52
C ASN A 45 10.05 6.69 -3.71
N ASP A 46 9.39 6.68 -2.54
CA ASP A 46 9.23 5.46 -1.74
C ASP A 46 8.40 4.40 -2.50
N LEU A 47 7.32 4.79 -3.19
CA LEU A 47 6.48 3.88 -3.98
C LEU A 47 7.23 3.31 -5.20
N ASN A 48 8.04 4.12 -5.89
CA ASN A 48 8.85 3.67 -7.04
C ASN A 48 9.98 2.73 -6.65
N GLN A 49 10.48 2.83 -5.41
CA GLN A 49 11.54 1.97 -4.91
C GLN A 49 11.01 0.62 -4.40
N GLN A 50 9.70 0.40 -4.37
CA GLN A 50 9.10 -0.84 -3.89
C GLN A 50 9.38 -2.01 -4.85
N LEU A 51 9.92 -3.08 -4.30
CA LEU A 51 10.23 -4.34 -4.97
C LEU A 51 9.11 -5.37 -4.73
N PRO A 52 8.92 -6.32 -5.66
CA PRO A 52 7.93 -7.38 -5.48
C PRO A 52 8.35 -8.28 -4.32
N GLY A 53 7.47 -8.47 -3.35
CA GLY A 53 7.65 -9.38 -2.22
C GLY A 53 6.77 -10.62 -2.30
N LEU A 54 6.78 -11.42 -1.22
CA LEU A 54 5.97 -12.63 -1.09
C LEU A 54 4.48 -12.34 -1.09
N VAL A 55 4.03 -11.33 -0.33
CA VAL A 55 2.60 -11.02 -0.13
C VAL A 55 2.13 -9.81 -0.95
N TYR A 56 3.07 -8.98 -1.41
CA TYR A 56 2.83 -7.75 -2.14
C TYR A 56 3.61 -7.74 -3.44
N ASP A 57 2.96 -7.53 -4.58
CA ASP A 57 3.68 -7.25 -5.82
C ASP A 57 4.03 -5.76 -5.92
N GLN A 58 4.76 -5.39 -6.96
CA GLN A 58 4.96 -3.99 -7.34
C GLN A 58 3.61 -3.29 -7.52
N ILE A 59 3.57 -2.02 -7.15
CA ILE A 59 2.40 -1.18 -7.39
C ILE A 59 2.19 -1.11 -8.90
N SER A 60 0.94 -1.31 -9.34
CA SER A 60 0.62 -1.27 -10.77
C SER A 60 1.12 0.03 -11.41
N ASN A 61 1.71 -0.08 -12.60
CA ASN A 61 2.21 1.09 -13.32
C ASN A 61 1.13 2.15 -13.48
N ILE A 62 -0.12 1.76 -13.73
CA ILE A 62 -1.27 2.69 -13.88
C ILE A 62 -1.47 3.55 -12.62
N MET A 63 -1.41 2.94 -11.43
CA MET A 63 -1.51 3.67 -10.16
C MET A 63 -0.34 4.64 -9.97
N ILE A 64 0.90 4.21 -10.24
CA ILE A 64 2.08 5.07 -10.14
C ILE A 64 1.97 6.27 -11.08
N HIS A 65 1.61 6.04 -12.34
CA HIS A 65 1.45 7.11 -13.33
C HIS A 65 0.33 8.08 -12.94
N SER A 66 -0.77 7.59 -12.36
CA SER A 66 -1.87 8.43 -11.87
C SER A 66 -1.41 9.33 -10.71
N ILE A 67 -0.65 8.79 -9.76
CA ILE A 67 -0.11 9.57 -8.63
C ILE A 67 0.88 10.63 -9.12
N ILE A 68 1.77 10.28 -10.06
CA ILE A 68 2.71 11.23 -10.66
C ILE A 68 1.95 12.35 -11.38
N LEU A 69 0.92 12.01 -12.17
CA LEU A 69 0.10 13.00 -12.87
C LEU A 69 -0.53 14.00 -11.91
N PHE A 70 -1.22 13.53 -10.87
CA PHE A 70 -1.85 14.42 -9.90
C PHE A 70 -0.84 15.22 -9.08
N ASN A 71 0.34 14.68 -8.77
CA ASN A 71 1.42 15.43 -8.12
C ASN A 71 2.00 16.53 -9.02
N ILE A 72 2.07 16.33 -10.34
CA ILE A 72 2.46 17.38 -11.28
C ILE A 72 1.39 18.49 -11.28
N ILE A 73 0.10 18.12 -11.29
CA ILE A 73 -1.00 19.09 -11.22
C ILE A 73 -0.92 19.88 -9.90
N GLU A 74 -0.73 19.20 -8.76
CA GLU A 74 -0.54 19.80 -7.43
C GLU A 74 0.61 20.82 -7.46
N LEU A 75 1.77 20.44 -8.01
CA LEU A 75 2.93 21.30 -8.14
C LEU A 75 2.64 22.55 -8.98
N THR A 76 1.96 22.40 -10.12
CA THR A 76 1.62 23.54 -10.98
C THR A 76 0.68 24.52 -10.28
N LEU A 77 -0.34 24.03 -9.58
CA LEU A 77 -1.29 24.87 -8.85
C LEU A 77 -0.63 25.55 -7.64
N ASN A 78 0.22 24.82 -6.91
CA ASN A 78 1.00 25.38 -5.80
C ASN A 78 1.99 26.47 -6.27
N LEU A 79 2.59 26.32 -7.46
CA LEU A 79 3.44 27.36 -8.05
C LEU A 79 2.65 28.62 -8.42
N ILE A 80 1.45 28.47 -8.99
CA ILE A 80 0.57 29.61 -9.27
C ILE A 80 0.16 30.29 -7.97
N GLU A 81 -0.20 29.52 -6.93
CA GLU A 81 -0.55 30.03 -5.61
C GLU A 81 0.63 30.78 -4.96
N PHE A 82 1.86 30.25 -5.06
CA PHE A 82 3.09 30.90 -4.62
C PHE A 82 3.28 32.28 -5.28
N LEU A 83 3.14 32.35 -6.60
CA LEU A 83 3.27 33.61 -7.36
C LEU A 83 2.19 34.64 -6.95
N LEU A 84 0.97 34.17 -6.67
CA LEU A 84 -0.12 35.05 -6.23
C LEU A 84 0.11 35.59 -4.82
N TRP A 85 0.59 34.77 -3.90
CA TRP A 85 0.97 35.20 -2.56
C TRP A 85 2.06 36.27 -2.59
N PHE A 86 3.07 36.10 -3.45
CA PHE A 86 4.10 37.11 -3.65
C PHE A 86 3.52 38.42 -4.20
N ASN A 87 2.59 38.33 -5.15
CA ASN A 87 1.94 39.50 -5.75
C ASN A 87 1.00 40.26 -4.81
N ILE A 88 0.44 39.62 -3.77
CA ILE A 88 -0.38 40.33 -2.75
C ILE A 88 0.45 41.39 -2.02
N ILE A 89 1.74 41.16 -1.81
CA ILE A 89 2.63 42.13 -1.14
C ILE A 89 2.63 43.46 -1.91
N ARG A 90 2.39 43.42 -3.22
CA ARG A 90 2.36 44.57 -4.12
C ARG A 90 0.96 45.17 -4.34
N ASN A 91 -0.11 44.36 -4.39
CA ASN A 91 -1.49 44.80 -4.70
C ASN A 91 -2.54 44.26 -3.70
N LYS A 92 -3.44 45.13 -3.20
CA LYS A 92 -4.05 44.91 -1.87
C LYS A 92 -5.38 44.16 -1.75
N PHE A 93 -6.16 43.86 -2.81
CA PHE A 93 -7.48 43.20 -2.57
C PHE A 93 -8.01 42.25 -3.65
N THR A 94 -7.88 42.53 -4.95
CA THR A 94 -8.46 41.67 -6.01
C THR A 94 -7.81 40.29 -6.11
N LEU A 95 -6.54 40.17 -5.70
CA LEU A 95 -5.78 38.91 -5.74
C LEU A 95 -6.27 37.87 -4.71
N TRP A 96 -6.97 38.30 -3.65
CA TRP A 96 -7.51 37.41 -2.63
C TRP A 96 -8.55 36.43 -3.18
N LEU A 97 -9.45 36.92 -4.04
CA LEU A 97 -10.47 36.07 -4.67
C LEU A 97 -9.83 35.05 -5.61
N LEU A 98 -8.78 35.45 -6.36
CA LEU A 98 -8.05 34.54 -7.24
C LEU A 98 -7.37 33.41 -6.45
N ILE A 99 -6.82 33.71 -5.28
CA ILE A 99 -6.23 32.70 -4.40
C ILE A 99 -7.30 31.77 -3.83
N ASP A 100 -8.44 32.29 -3.40
CA ASP A 100 -9.57 31.46 -2.94
C ASP A 100 -10.03 30.51 -4.08
N CYS A 101 -10.10 30.98 -5.33
CA CYS A 101 -10.44 30.13 -6.47
C CYS A 101 -9.37 29.06 -6.77
N ILE A 102 -8.10 29.43 -6.80
CA ILE A 102 -7.01 28.49 -7.12
C ILE A 102 -6.84 27.44 -6.03
N THR A 103 -7.00 27.82 -4.76
CA THR A 103 -6.98 26.86 -3.65
C THR A 103 -8.13 25.86 -3.74
N ILE A 104 -9.34 26.29 -4.10
CA ILE A 104 -10.48 25.37 -4.35
C ILE A 104 -10.15 24.41 -5.49
N ILE A 105 -9.63 24.93 -6.61
CA ILE A 105 -9.24 24.11 -7.76
C ILE A 105 -8.17 23.09 -7.35
N ASN A 106 -7.17 23.50 -6.57
CA ASN A 106 -6.12 22.63 -6.08
C ASN A 106 -6.66 21.52 -5.17
N ILE A 107 -7.54 21.87 -4.23
CA ILE A 107 -8.16 20.88 -3.34
C ILE A 107 -8.97 19.86 -4.15
N LEU A 108 -9.79 20.31 -5.11
CA LEU A 108 -10.70 19.43 -5.84
C LEU A 108 -10.01 18.58 -6.91
N ILE A 109 -9.03 19.12 -7.63
CA ILE A 109 -8.43 18.46 -8.80
C ILE A 109 -7.13 17.72 -8.44
N ALA A 110 -6.40 18.17 -7.42
CA ALA A 110 -5.12 17.55 -7.04
C ALA A 110 -5.21 16.84 -5.69
N GLU A 111 -5.44 17.57 -4.59
CA GLU A 111 -5.32 17.01 -3.24
C GLU A 111 -6.35 15.92 -2.95
N LEU A 112 -7.62 16.13 -3.29
CA LEU A 112 -8.67 15.17 -3.00
C LEU A 112 -8.47 13.84 -3.78
N PRO A 113 -8.21 13.85 -5.10
CA PRO A 113 -7.84 12.64 -5.84
C PRO A 113 -6.58 11.95 -5.30
N LEU A 114 -5.53 12.71 -4.95
CA LEU A 114 -4.31 12.16 -4.35
C LEU A 114 -4.59 11.45 -3.03
N MET A 115 -5.34 12.09 -2.13
CA MET A 115 -5.67 11.53 -0.83
C MET A 115 -6.55 10.27 -0.94
N ILE A 116 -7.45 10.21 -1.92
CA ILE A 116 -8.21 8.98 -2.24
C ILE A 116 -7.27 7.87 -2.69
N LEU A 117 -6.35 8.14 -3.62
CA LEU A 117 -5.37 7.16 -4.09
C LEU A 117 -4.46 6.68 -2.97
N TYR A 118 -4.02 7.59 -2.09
CA TYR A 118 -3.21 7.24 -0.92
C TYR A 118 -3.97 6.38 0.08
N THR A 119 -5.25 6.69 0.32
CA THR A 119 -6.10 5.88 1.20
C THR A 119 -6.36 4.51 0.57
N TYR A 120 -6.56 4.43 -0.74
CA TYR A 120 -6.70 3.15 -1.45
C TYR A 120 -5.42 2.31 -1.32
N LEU A 121 -4.26 2.89 -1.62
CA LEU A 121 -2.98 2.18 -1.49
C LEU A 121 -2.77 1.71 -0.06
N TYR A 122 -3.03 2.56 0.93
CA TYR A 122 -2.89 2.20 2.34
C TYR A 122 -3.86 1.09 2.77
N THR A 123 -5.12 1.16 2.35
CA THR A 123 -6.16 0.21 2.78
C THR A 123 -6.07 -1.14 2.09
N CYS A 124 -5.56 -1.18 0.85
CA CYS A 124 -5.40 -2.43 0.09
C CYS A 124 -4.01 -3.04 0.19
N GLN A 125 -2.97 -2.22 0.29
CA GLN A 125 -1.60 -2.67 0.45
C GLN A 125 -1.12 -2.20 1.82
N GLU A 126 -0.89 -3.15 2.74
CA GLU A 126 -0.21 -2.87 4.01
C GLU A 126 1.30 -2.64 3.80
N SER A 127 1.63 -2.03 2.67
CA SER A 127 2.95 -1.60 2.30
C SER A 127 3.48 -0.62 3.33
N ILE A 128 4.80 -0.53 3.36
CA ILE A 128 5.53 0.21 4.38
C ILE A 128 5.11 1.66 4.33
N ILE A 129 4.63 2.14 5.47
CA ILE A 129 4.29 3.54 5.69
C ILE A 129 5.50 4.40 5.30
N SER A 130 5.36 5.17 4.22
CA SER A 130 6.20 6.33 4.04
C SER A 130 5.85 7.33 5.13
N ILE A 131 6.85 7.80 5.87
CA ILE A 131 6.71 8.94 6.79
C ILE A 131 6.13 10.15 6.04
N GLY A 132 6.31 10.21 4.71
CA GLY A 132 5.70 11.21 3.84
C GLY A 132 4.19 11.32 3.97
N TYR A 133 3.44 10.22 4.19
CA TYR A 133 1.98 10.29 4.38
C TYR A 133 1.58 11.05 5.65
N LEU A 134 2.31 10.83 6.75
CA LEU A 134 2.10 11.55 8.01
C LEU A 134 2.45 13.03 7.85
N ILE A 135 3.62 13.32 7.29
CA ILE A 135 4.06 14.71 7.06
C ILE A 135 3.04 15.44 6.18
N LYS A 136 2.58 14.80 5.08
CA LYS A 136 1.59 15.38 4.17
C LYS A 136 0.28 15.67 4.89
N GLY A 137 -0.27 14.70 5.63
CA GLY A 137 -1.50 14.87 6.40
C GLY A 137 -1.43 16.02 7.41
N ILE A 138 -0.31 16.13 8.15
CA ILE A 138 -0.07 17.24 9.10
C ILE A 138 0.01 18.59 8.36
N CYS A 139 0.74 18.65 7.24
CA CYS A 139 0.87 19.88 6.45
C CYS A 139 -0.49 20.35 5.93
N ILE A 140 -1.32 19.44 5.42
CA ILE A 140 -2.66 19.78 4.92
C ILE A 140 -3.57 20.28 6.05
N ILE A 141 -3.56 19.64 7.23
CA ILE A 141 -4.34 20.12 8.39
C ILE A 141 -3.90 21.54 8.77
N LEU A 142 -2.60 21.81 8.83
CA LEU A 142 -2.08 23.14 9.15
C LEU A 142 -2.49 24.17 8.08
N LEU A 143 -2.45 23.81 6.80
CA LEU A 143 -2.92 24.65 5.70
C LEU A 143 -4.42 24.97 5.82
N ILE A 144 -5.26 23.98 6.13
CA ILE A 144 -6.70 24.18 6.36
C ILE A 144 -6.92 25.16 7.53
N CYS A 145 -6.24 24.94 8.66
CA CYS A 145 -6.35 25.81 9.84
C CYS A 145 -5.97 27.26 9.52
N LEU A 146 -4.86 27.48 8.81
CA LEU A 146 -4.43 28.81 8.38
C LEU A 146 -5.45 29.45 7.43
N ARG A 147 -5.97 28.69 6.47
CA ARG A 147 -6.96 29.18 5.51
C ARG A 147 -8.27 29.59 6.17
N LEU A 148 -8.77 28.81 7.13
CA LEU A 148 -9.96 29.17 7.91
C LEU A 148 -9.72 30.42 8.77
N LEU A 149 -8.54 30.53 9.39
CA LEU A 149 -8.15 31.70 10.18
C LEU A 149 -8.10 32.97 9.30
N ILE A 150 -7.55 32.86 8.10
CA ILE A 150 -7.50 33.95 7.12
C ILE A 150 -8.91 34.34 6.61
N CYS A 151 -9.78 33.36 6.34
CA CYS A 151 -11.18 33.59 5.98
C CYS A 151 -11.94 34.31 7.10
N PHE A 152 -11.67 33.95 8.35
CA PHE A 152 -12.26 34.58 9.53
C PHE A 152 -11.81 36.04 9.69
N ILE A 153 -10.51 36.33 9.57
CA ILE A 153 -9.97 37.71 9.65
C ILE A 153 -10.61 38.59 8.58
N SER A 154 -10.63 38.11 7.34
CA SER A 154 -11.17 38.87 6.21
C SER A 154 -12.68 39.07 6.31
N TYR A 155 -13.43 38.12 6.85
CA TYR A 155 -14.85 38.28 7.14
C TYR A 155 -15.10 39.38 8.19
N ILE A 156 -14.32 39.38 9.28
CA ILE A 156 -14.41 40.42 10.31
C ILE A 156 -14.07 41.80 9.73
N HIS A 157 -13.01 41.88 8.92
CA HIS A 157 -12.61 43.12 8.28
C HIS A 157 -13.71 43.65 7.34
N MET A 158 -14.33 42.78 6.55
CA MET A 158 -15.44 43.18 5.68
C MET A 158 -16.65 43.65 6.48
N LYS A 159 -17.03 42.94 7.56
CA LYS A 159 -18.12 43.35 8.45
C LYS A 159 -17.86 44.69 9.13
N SER A 160 -16.62 44.95 9.55
CA SER A 160 -16.19 46.24 10.11
C SER A 160 -16.35 47.36 9.08
N ASN A 161 -15.87 47.16 7.84
CA ASN A 161 -16.00 48.15 6.77
C ASN A 161 -17.46 48.40 6.38
N ASP A 162 -18.30 47.37 6.31
CA ASP A 162 -19.73 47.52 6.04
C ASP A 162 -20.45 48.30 7.14
N SER A 163 -20.10 48.07 8.41
CA SER A 163 -20.65 48.84 9.53
C SER A 163 -20.23 50.31 9.47
N TYR A 164 -18.99 50.57 9.05
CA TYR A 164 -18.46 51.92 8.89
C TYR A 164 -19.11 52.64 7.69
N MET A 165 -19.24 51.96 6.54
CA MET A 165 -19.93 52.50 5.35
C MET A 165 -21.42 52.73 5.59
N LYS A 166 -22.12 51.84 6.31
CA LYS A 166 -23.52 52.09 6.72
C LYS A 166 -23.64 53.30 7.64
N SER A 167 -22.69 53.53 8.54
CA SER A 167 -22.66 54.70 9.42
C SER A 167 -22.35 56.01 8.68
N ILE A 168 -21.48 55.96 7.67
CA ILE A 168 -21.15 57.11 6.81
C ILE A 168 -22.34 57.43 5.89
N ASN A 169 -22.96 56.42 5.29
CA ASN A 169 -24.13 56.60 4.43
C ASN A 169 -25.35 57.12 5.22
N SER A 170 -25.52 56.74 6.50
CA SER A 170 -26.55 57.36 7.35
C SER A 170 -26.24 58.83 7.66
N MET A 171 -24.98 59.17 8.00
CA MET A 171 -24.58 60.58 8.20
C MET A 171 -24.66 61.42 6.91
N MET A 172 -24.31 60.85 5.76
CA MET A 172 -24.41 61.52 4.47
C MET A 172 -25.87 61.72 4.04
N LYS A 173 -26.77 60.77 4.31
CA LYS A 173 -28.22 60.98 4.09
C LYS A 173 -28.77 62.07 5.00
N GLU A 174 -28.37 62.12 6.26
CA GLU A 174 -28.85 63.13 7.22
C GLU A 174 -28.39 64.55 6.84
N SER A 175 -27.13 64.69 6.40
CA SER A 175 -26.60 65.95 5.87
C SER A 175 -27.17 66.34 4.50
N GLN A 176 -27.46 65.37 3.61
CA GLN A 176 -28.14 65.64 2.34
C GLN A 176 -29.62 66.01 2.50
N TYR A 177 -30.33 65.46 3.50
CA TYR A 177 -31.68 65.91 3.85
C TYR A 177 -31.69 67.37 4.30
N LEU A 178 -30.71 67.78 5.13
CA LEU A 178 -30.53 69.18 5.54
C LEU A 178 -30.13 70.10 4.38
N LEU A 179 -29.31 69.64 3.43
CA LEU A 179 -28.90 70.42 2.26
C LEU A 179 -29.98 70.50 1.16
N SER A 180 -30.85 69.48 1.05
CA SER A 180 -31.91 69.40 0.04
C SER A 180 -33.04 70.40 0.26
N HIS A 181 -33.08 71.05 1.42
CA HIS A 181 -34.04 72.13 1.68
C HIS A 181 -33.64 73.48 1.06
N CYS A 182 -32.43 73.59 0.46
CA CYS A 182 -31.92 74.88 -0.02
C CYS A 182 -31.58 74.98 -1.52
N HIS A 183 -31.62 73.94 -2.35
CA HIS A 183 -31.39 74.13 -3.81
C HIS A 183 -32.03 73.08 -4.73
N ASP A 184 -32.52 73.62 -5.85
CA ASP A 184 -33.24 72.98 -6.96
C ASP A 184 -32.51 71.84 -7.66
N ASP A 185 -33.36 70.94 -8.17
CA ASP A 185 -33.07 69.70 -8.87
C ASP A 185 -32.58 69.95 -10.29
N ASN A 186 -31.43 69.35 -10.65
CA ASN A 186 -31.11 68.90 -12.03
C ASN A 186 -29.77 68.13 -12.13
N ASN A 187 -28.89 68.19 -11.12
CA ASN A 187 -27.61 67.43 -11.10
C ASN A 187 -27.64 66.13 -10.26
N LYS A 188 -28.78 65.73 -9.70
CA LYS A 188 -28.87 64.54 -8.82
C LYS A 188 -28.97 63.22 -9.60
N GLN A 189 -29.49 63.22 -10.82
CA GLN A 189 -29.86 61.99 -11.52
C GLN A 189 -28.65 61.21 -12.09
N SER A 190 -27.63 61.90 -12.63
CA SER A 190 -26.41 61.26 -13.17
C SER A 190 -25.49 60.70 -12.06
N ASN A 191 -25.39 61.39 -10.94
CA ASN A 191 -24.62 60.93 -9.78
C ASN A 191 -25.33 59.80 -9.01
N GLN A 192 -26.67 59.78 -8.97
CA GLN A 192 -27.44 58.67 -8.39
C GLN A 192 -27.32 57.39 -9.21
N ILE A 193 -27.39 57.45 -10.54
CA ILE A 193 -27.28 56.28 -11.42
C ILE A 193 -25.86 55.66 -11.34
N ASN A 194 -24.82 56.48 -11.32
CA ASN A 194 -23.44 55.98 -11.16
C ASN A 194 -23.18 55.37 -9.78
N ASN A 195 -23.74 55.95 -8.71
CA ASN A 195 -23.61 55.38 -7.36
C ASN A 195 -24.44 54.10 -7.20
N GLN A 196 -25.62 54.00 -7.82
CA GLN A 196 -26.43 52.78 -7.82
C GLN A 196 -25.75 51.63 -8.58
N ASN A 197 -25.15 51.90 -9.75
CA ASN A 197 -24.37 50.90 -10.50
C ASN A 197 -23.10 50.45 -9.76
N LEU A 198 -22.48 51.32 -8.96
CA LEU A 198 -21.34 50.99 -8.10
C LEU A 198 -21.77 50.17 -6.87
N GLU A 199 -22.89 50.52 -6.22
CA GLU A 199 -23.49 49.74 -5.13
C GLU A 199 -23.95 48.35 -5.60
N GLU A 200 -24.62 48.25 -6.75
CA GLU A 200 -25.06 46.96 -7.30
C GLU A 200 -23.87 46.06 -7.66
N ASN A 201 -22.82 46.60 -8.30
CA ASN A 201 -21.59 45.85 -8.58
C ASN A 201 -20.83 45.43 -7.32
N PHE A 202 -20.87 46.25 -6.26
CA PHE A 202 -20.26 45.93 -4.97
C PHE A 202 -21.02 44.81 -4.25
N ILE A 203 -22.36 44.90 -4.19
CA ILE A 203 -23.24 43.88 -3.59
C ILE A 203 -23.16 42.56 -4.36
N TRP A 204 -23.08 42.61 -5.69
CA TRP A 204 -22.86 41.43 -6.53
C TRP A 204 -21.54 40.74 -6.22
N LYS A 205 -20.42 41.49 -6.21
CA LYS A 205 -19.09 40.95 -5.84
C LYS A 205 -19.08 40.33 -4.44
N GLN A 206 -19.78 40.93 -3.49
CA GLN A 206 -19.86 40.46 -2.12
C GLN A 206 -20.62 39.13 -1.98
N LYS A 207 -21.74 38.96 -2.71
CA LYS A 207 -22.49 37.70 -2.73
C LYS A 207 -21.70 36.55 -3.36
N TYR A 208 -21.04 36.78 -4.50
CA TYR A 208 -20.21 35.75 -5.14
C TYR A 208 -19.02 35.35 -4.27
N TRP A 209 -18.37 36.31 -3.61
CA TRP A 209 -17.25 36.01 -2.74
C TRP A 209 -17.63 35.16 -1.53
N LEU A 210 -18.84 35.37 -0.98
CA LEU A 210 -19.39 34.53 0.07
C LEU A 210 -19.63 33.09 -0.41
N HIS A 211 -20.18 32.90 -1.62
CA HIS A 211 -20.36 31.56 -2.20
C HIS A 211 -19.04 30.82 -2.41
N ILE A 212 -18.00 31.50 -2.92
CA ILE A 212 -16.66 30.93 -3.09
C ILE A 212 -16.09 30.47 -1.75
N ARG A 213 -16.27 31.25 -0.67
CA ARG A 213 -15.79 30.87 0.67
C ARG A 213 -16.55 29.70 1.27
N ILE A 214 -17.85 29.62 1.04
CA ILE A 214 -18.65 28.45 1.46
C ILE A 214 -18.11 27.20 0.74
N LEU A 215 -17.85 27.29 -0.57
CA LEU A 215 -17.27 26.20 -1.35
C LEU A 215 -15.87 25.81 -0.86
N LEU A 216 -15.04 26.78 -0.48
CA LEU A 216 -13.72 26.55 0.12
C LEU A 216 -13.84 25.79 1.44
N CYS A 217 -14.70 26.26 2.36
CA CYS A 217 -14.95 25.58 3.63
C CYS A 217 -15.46 24.15 3.44
N PHE A 218 -16.38 23.94 2.48
CA PHE A 218 -16.88 22.62 2.14
C PHE A 218 -15.76 21.71 1.60
N SER A 219 -14.93 22.22 0.69
CA SER A 219 -13.81 21.47 0.11
C SER A 219 -12.78 21.09 1.18
N CYS A 220 -12.43 22.02 2.08
CA CYS A 220 -11.58 21.76 3.24
C CYS A 220 -12.18 20.71 4.18
N PHE A 221 -13.49 20.74 4.41
CA PHE A 221 -14.18 19.76 5.25
C PHE A 221 -14.15 18.35 4.65
N CYS A 222 -14.39 18.21 3.35
CA CYS A 222 -14.24 16.94 2.65
C CYS A 222 -12.81 16.39 2.75
N LEU A 223 -11.81 17.25 2.53
CA LEU A 223 -10.39 16.87 2.64
C LEU A 223 -10.04 16.44 4.07
N PHE A 224 -10.53 17.15 5.08
CA PHE A 224 -10.35 16.83 6.49
C PHE A 224 -10.93 15.45 6.85
N ILE A 225 -12.14 15.12 6.38
CA ILE A 225 -12.76 13.81 6.59
C ILE A 225 -11.86 12.70 6.02
N ILE A 226 -11.37 12.85 4.79
CA ILE A 226 -10.51 11.83 4.16
C ILE A 226 -9.20 11.67 4.93
N ILE A 227 -8.60 12.76 5.40
CA ILE A 227 -7.39 12.73 6.24
C ILE A 227 -7.67 12.01 7.57
N CYS A 228 -8.81 12.27 8.21
CA CYS A 228 -9.20 11.56 9.43
C CYS A 228 -9.40 10.06 9.18
N ILE A 229 -9.98 9.67 8.05
CA ILE A 229 -10.11 8.27 7.64
C ILE A 229 -8.71 7.65 7.49
N LEU A 230 -7.79 8.32 6.80
CA LEU A 230 -6.42 7.86 6.63
C LEU A 230 -5.72 7.71 7.98
N PHE A 231 -5.82 8.70 8.88
CA PHE A 231 -5.23 8.61 10.23
C PHE A 231 -5.88 7.55 11.10
N ASN A 232 -7.19 7.34 11.01
CA ASN A 232 -7.85 6.27 11.75
C ASN A 232 -7.31 4.89 11.33
N PHE A 233 -7.11 4.70 10.03
CA PHE A 233 -6.45 3.52 9.51
C PHE A 233 -4.95 3.47 9.87
N PHE A 234 -4.30 4.62 10.04
CA PHE A 234 -2.91 4.72 10.47
C PHE A 234 -2.70 4.27 11.92
N PHE A 235 -3.57 4.70 12.83
CA PHE A 235 -3.45 4.48 14.27
C PHE A 235 -4.26 3.29 14.79
N HIS A 236 -4.90 2.51 13.91
CA HIS A 236 -5.70 1.38 14.34
C HIS A 236 -4.85 0.36 15.10
N PRO A 237 -5.21 -0.02 16.35
CA PRO A 237 -4.34 -0.79 17.24
C PRO A 237 -4.05 -2.22 16.78
N SER A 238 -4.92 -2.81 15.94
CA SER A 238 -4.63 -4.12 15.31
C SER A 238 -3.44 -4.07 14.34
N ILE A 239 -3.07 -2.86 13.88
CA ILE A 239 -1.96 -2.62 12.95
C ILE A 239 -0.67 -2.29 13.73
N TYR A 240 -0.77 -1.72 14.92
CA TYR A 240 0.43 -1.49 15.75
C TYR A 240 1.01 -2.79 16.34
N THR A 241 0.18 -3.81 16.57
CA THR A 241 0.60 -5.07 17.21
C THR A 241 1.10 -6.13 16.22
N THR A 242 0.77 -6.02 14.94
CA THR A 242 1.10 -7.04 13.93
C THR A 242 2.05 -6.58 12.84
N TYR A 243 2.44 -5.30 12.80
CA TYR A 243 3.21 -4.78 11.67
C TYR A 243 4.65 -4.52 12.04
N LEU A 244 5.52 -4.91 11.10
CA LEU A 244 6.95 -4.64 11.02
C LEU A 244 7.24 -3.16 11.28
N LEU A 245 7.35 -2.78 12.55
CA LEU A 245 7.90 -1.50 12.97
C LEU A 245 9.37 -1.49 12.55
N TRP A 246 9.68 -0.79 11.45
CA TRP A 246 11.03 -0.68 10.89
C TRP A 246 12.08 -0.19 11.89
N ASN A 247 11.67 0.52 12.94
CA ASN A 247 12.56 0.90 14.03
C ASN A 247 13.21 -0.31 14.75
N GLN A 248 12.65 -1.52 14.59
CA GLN A 248 13.19 -2.76 15.12
C GLN A 248 14.14 -3.50 14.14
N PHE A 249 14.19 -3.10 12.86
CA PHE A 249 15.05 -3.76 11.86
C PHE A 249 16.51 -3.29 11.85
N ASN A 250 16.82 -2.20 12.56
CA ASN A 250 18.15 -1.60 12.55
C ASN A 250 19.20 -2.42 13.33
N ASN A 251 18.79 -3.43 14.10
CA ASN A 251 19.71 -4.30 14.83
C ASN A 251 19.73 -5.70 14.20
N HIS A 252 20.90 -6.13 13.73
CA HIS A 252 21.13 -7.48 13.17
C HIS A 252 20.70 -8.62 14.12
N GLN A 253 20.76 -8.41 15.44
CA GLN A 253 20.30 -9.39 16.44
C GLN A 253 18.77 -9.50 16.55
N GLN A 254 18.03 -8.44 16.21
CA GLN A 254 16.56 -8.45 16.24
C GLN A 254 15.97 -9.06 14.95
N GLN A 255 16.72 -9.04 13.84
CA GLN A 255 16.28 -9.63 12.57
C GLN A 255 16.07 -11.15 12.63
N SER A 256 16.93 -11.90 13.33
CA SER A 256 16.80 -13.36 13.45
C SER A 256 15.58 -13.76 14.30
N LEU A 257 15.37 -13.08 15.42
CA LEU A 257 14.20 -13.28 16.28
C LEU A 257 12.89 -12.99 15.53
N LEU A 258 12.89 -11.92 14.73
CA LEU A 258 11.71 -11.52 13.96
C LEU A 258 11.46 -12.47 12.77
N LEU A 259 12.53 -12.98 12.12
CA LEU A 259 12.41 -14.03 11.10
C LEU A 259 11.82 -15.32 11.66
N TYR A 260 12.10 -15.64 12.92
CA TYR A 260 11.56 -16.82 13.60
C TYR A 260 10.06 -16.70 13.88
N HIS A 261 9.56 -15.48 14.16
CA HIS A 261 8.14 -15.22 14.37
C HIS A 261 7.36 -14.99 13.07
N LEU A 262 8.03 -14.63 11.97
CA LEU A 262 7.42 -14.36 10.67
C LEU A 262 6.52 -15.49 10.10
N PRO A 263 6.88 -16.79 10.22
CA PRO A 263 6.07 -17.90 9.71
C PRO A 263 4.71 -18.05 10.40
N ASN A 264 4.54 -17.46 11.58
CA ASN A 264 3.29 -17.48 12.33
C ASN A 264 2.34 -16.35 11.91
N HIS A 265 2.74 -15.48 10.98
CA HIS A 265 1.80 -14.54 10.36
C HIS A 265 0.72 -15.29 9.59
N SER A 266 -0.52 -14.79 9.70
CA SER A 266 -1.70 -15.30 9.01
C SER A 266 -1.48 -15.49 7.50
N TYR A 267 -0.65 -14.64 6.89
CA TYR A 267 -0.33 -14.72 5.47
C TYR A 267 0.60 -15.90 5.13
N LEU A 268 1.61 -16.20 5.94
CA LEU A 268 2.65 -17.17 5.56
C LEU A 268 2.38 -18.56 6.13
N ASN A 269 1.44 -18.68 7.05
CA ASN A 269 1.10 -19.94 7.68
C ASN A 269 0.44 -20.90 6.68
N ASN A 270 0.85 -22.16 6.69
CA ASN A 270 0.35 -23.23 5.83
C ASN A 270 0.47 -22.98 4.31
N VAL A 271 1.38 -22.09 3.90
CA VAL A 271 1.71 -21.88 2.48
C VAL A 271 2.85 -22.82 2.09
N GLU A 272 2.63 -23.56 1.01
CA GLU A 272 3.54 -24.57 0.47
C GLU A 272 3.84 -24.31 -1.01
N ILE A 273 5.00 -24.78 -1.47
CA ILE A 273 5.48 -24.65 -2.85
C ILE A 273 5.24 -25.96 -3.58
N PHE A 274 4.57 -25.87 -4.73
CA PHE A 274 4.26 -27.00 -5.58
C PHE A 274 4.84 -26.83 -6.99
N LEU A 275 5.24 -27.95 -7.59
CA LEU A 275 5.68 -28.04 -8.98
C LEU A 275 4.57 -28.62 -9.86
N LYS A 276 4.24 -27.92 -10.95
CA LYS A 276 3.28 -28.43 -11.94
C LYS A 276 3.87 -29.63 -12.67
N ASP A 277 3.08 -30.69 -12.82
CA ASP A 277 3.46 -31.84 -13.63
C ASP A 277 3.47 -31.47 -15.13
N PRO A 278 4.61 -31.56 -15.84
CA PRO A 278 4.71 -31.22 -17.25
C PRO A 278 3.89 -32.17 -18.15
N SER A 279 3.61 -33.39 -17.71
CA SER A 279 2.82 -34.37 -18.47
C SER A 279 1.31 -34.10 -18.44
N SER A 280 0.86 -33.20 -17.56
CA SER A 280 -0.55 -32.86 -17.32
C SER A 280 -1.15 -31.92 -18.37
N ASN A 281 -0.38 -31.42 -19.35
CA ASN A 281 -0.88 -30.50 -20.37
C ASN A 281 -2.02 -31.09 -21.25
N HIS A 282 -2.21 -32.41 -21.27
CA HIS A 282 -3.28 -33.08 -22.02
C HIS A 282 -4.51 -33.45 -21.17
N SER A 283 -4.49 -33.21 -19.86
CA SER A 283 -5.62 -33.51 -18.95
C SER A 283 -6.32 -32.22 -18.53
N HIS A 284 -7.66 -32.23 -18.47
CA HIS A 284 -8.49 -31.09 -18.03
C HIS A 284 -8.21 -30.59 -16.60
N GLN A 285 -7.35 -31.26 -15.82
CA GLN A 285 -7.00 -30.89 -14.46
C GLN A 285 -5.48 -30.88 -14.26
N SER A 286 -4.93 -29.74 -13.84
CA SER A 286 -3.52 -29.64 -13.45
C SER A 286 -3.21 -30.44 -12.20
N LYS A 287 -2.14 -31.23 -12.27
CA LYS A 287 -1.58 -32.02 -11.17
C LYS A 287 -0.27 -31.43 -10.67
N TRP A 288 0.00 -31.62 -9.39
CA TRP A 288 1.06 -30.93 -8.67
C TRP A 288 1.86 -31.89 -7.79
N TYR A 289 3.17 -31.67 -7.72
CA TYR A 289 4.09 -32.29 -6.77
C TYR A 289 4.32 -31.32 -5.62
N HIS A 290 4.13 -31.76 -4.38
CA HIS A 290 4.58 -30.97 -3.22
C HIS A 290 6.11 -30.94 -3.22
N LEU A 291 6.69 -29.77 -2.94
CA LEU A 291 8.13 -29.64 -2.75
C LEU A 291 8.42 -29.31 -1.29
N ILE A 292 8.01 -28.14 -0.83
CA ILE A 292 8.52 -27.61 0.44
C ILE A 292 7.57 -26.56 1.01
N SER A 293 7.49 -26.49 2.33
CA SER A 293 6.72 -25.45 3.01
C SER A 293 7.49 -24.12 3.05
N LEU A 294 6.77 -23.00 2.95
CA LEU A 294 7.35 -21.67 3.08
C LEU A 294 7.91 -21.44 4.49
N LYS A 295 7.23 -22.00 5.51
CA LYS A 295 7.67 -22.01 6.91
C LYS A 295 9.07 -22.59 7.07
N GLN A 296 9.35 -23.72 6.43
CA GLN A 296 10.66 -24.37 6.48
C GLN A 296 11.74 -23.50 5.84
N ILE A 297 11.50 -22.94 4.66
CA ILE A 297 12.47 -22.07 3.97
C ILE A 297 12.83 -20.84 4.83
N ILE A 298 11.83 -20.18 5.41
CA ILE A 298 12.05 -18.99 6.25
C ILE A 298 12.80 -19.36 7.52
N HIS A 299 12.41 -20.47 8.17
CA HIS A 299 13.10 -20.97 9.36
C HIS A 299 14.57 -21.29 9.08
N LEU A 300 14.87 -22.01 7.98
CA LEU A 300 16.25 -22.31 7.59
C LEU A 300 17.08 -21.06 7.35
N LYS A 301 16.49 -20.00 6.79
CA LYS A 301 17.20 -18.73 6.62
C LYS A 301 17.58 -18.09 7.95
N SER A 302 16.78 -18.24 9.00
CA SER A 302 17.08 -17.70 10.34
C SER A 302 18.32 -18.34 10.98
N ILE A 303 18.60 -19.60 10.65
CA ILE A 303 19.81 -20.34 11.07
C ILE A 303 20.92 -20.31 10.00
N ASN A 304 20.80 -19.42 9.00
CA ASN A 304 21.72 -19.29 7.87
C ASN A 304 21.92 -20.58 7.04
N ALA A 305 20.90 -21.43 6.97
CA ALA A 305 20.90 -22.61 6.12
C ALA A 305 20.08 -22.37 4.84
N ASN A 306 20.42 -23.08 3.76
CA ASN A 306 19.65 -23.09 2.51
C ASN A 306 19.22 -24.52 2.18
N GLU A 307 18.09 -24.67 1.49
CA GLU A 307 17.57 -25.98 1.09
C GLU A 307 17.55 -26.14 -0.43
N SER A 308 17.89 -27.36 -0.86
CA SER A 308 17.68 -27.81 -2.22
C SER A 308 16.80 -29.05 -2.25
N VAL A 309 15.92 -29.11 -3.24
CA VAL A 309 15.03 -30.23 -3.49
C VAL A 309 15.45 -30.88 -4.80
N THR A 310 15.68 -32.20 -4.78
CA THR A 310 16.07 -32.99 -5.94
C THR A 310 15.04 -34.08 -6.22
N LEU A 311 14.48 -34.08 -7.42
CA LEU A 311 13.64 -35.14 -7.97
C LEU A 311 14.46 -35.95 -8.97
N THR A 312 14.76 -37.20 -8.64
CA THR A 312 15.48 -38.12 -9.52
C THR A 312 14.54 -39.20 -10.03
N PHE A 313 14.40 -39.29 -11.35
CA PHE A 313 13.60 -40.31 -12.03
C PHE A 313 14.51 -41.37 -12.62
N TYR A 314 14.28 -42.63 -12.29
CA TYR A 314 15.11 -43.73 -12.74
C TYR A 314 14.31 -44.99 -13.09
N LEU A 315 14.94 -45.86 -13.88
CA LEU A 315 14.44 -47.18 -14.26
C LEU A 315 15.27 -48.24 -13.58
N ASN A 316 14.60 -49.24 -13.01
CA ASN A 316 15.23 -50.51 -12.63
C ASN A 316 14.46 -51.64 -13.32
N GLY A 317 15.07 -52.24 -14.35
CA GLY A 317 14.38 -53.13 -15.28
C GLY A 317 13.25 -52.42 -16.04
N ARG A 318 12.01 -52.93 -15.93
CA ARG A 318 10.80 -52.33 -16.54
C ARG A 318 10.06 -51.34 -15.63
N LYS A 319 10.42 -51.27 -14.35
CA LYS A 319 9.73 -50.44 -13.36
C LYS A 319 10.35 -49.04 -13.30
N LYS A 320 9.50 -48.03 -13.14
CA LYS A 320 9.88 -46.61 -12.98
C LYS A 320 9.81 -46.22 -11.52
N PHE A 321 10.77 -45.40 -11.09
CA PHE A 321 10.90 -44.94 -9.73
C PHE A 321 11.21 -43.45 -9.67
N ILE A 322 10.87 -42.83 -8.54
CA ILE A 322 11.12 -41.44 -8.22
C ILE A 322 11.78 -41.41 -6.84
N GLU A 323 12.94 -40.78 -6.75
CA GLU A 323 13.56 -40.39 -5.48
C GLU A 323 13.33 -38.90 -5.29
N TYR A 324 12.71 -38.55 -4.17
CA TYR A 324 12.60 -37.19 -3.67
C TYR A 324 13.65 -37.00 -2.59
N LYS A 325 14.57 -36.06 -2.79
CA LYS A 325 15.67 -35.80 -1.87
C LYS A 325 15.70 -34.34 -1.48
N GLN A 326 15.67 -34.06 -0.18
CA GLN A 326 15.95 -32.74 0.38
C GLN A 326 17.39 -32.70 0.85
N THR A 327 18.05 -31.58 0.65
CA THR A 327 19.42 -31.38 1.14
C THR A 327 19.53 -29.97 1.70
N ILE A 328 19.86 -29.90 2.98
CA ILE A 328 20.07 -28.67 3.74
C ILE A 328 21.57 -28.40 3.77
N TYR A 329 21.96 -27.20 3.38
CA TYR A 329 23.34 -26.72 3.39
C TYR A 329 23.50 -25.69 4.50
N TYR A 330 24.34 -26.01 5.49
CA TYR A 330 24.71 -25.08 6.56
C TYR A 330 25.96 -24.27 6.20
N GLN A 331 26.16 -23.13 6.85
CA GLN A 331 27.37 -22.31 6.68
C GLN A 331 28.67 -23.05 7.06
N ASN A 332 28.59 -24.02 7.98
CA ASN A 332 29.74 -24.83 8.40
C ASN A 332 30.12 -25.92 7.38
N TYR A 333 29.61 -25.85 6.15
CA TYR A 333 29.77 -26.84 5.08
C TYR A 333 29.22 -28.24 5.40
N SER A 334 28.58 -28.42 6.56
CA SER A 334 27.81 -29.62 6.87
C SER A 334 26.56 -29.71 6.00
N LYS A 335 26.16 -30.93 5.68
CA LYS A 335 25.02 -31.23 4.82
C LYS A 335 24.16 -32.29 5.49
N GLU A 336 22.89 -31.97 5.67
CA GLU A 336 21.88 -32.93 6.07
C GLU A 336 21.02 -33.25 4.86
N HIS A 337 20.61 -34.51 4.75
CA HIS A 337 19.74 -34.94 3.66
C HIS A 337 18.73 -35.95 4.14
N SER A 338 17.51 -35.79 3.64
CA SER A 338 16.42 -36.76 3.76
C SER A 338 16.01 -37.18 2.36
N SER A 339 15.57 -38.43 2.21
CA SER A 339 15.11 -38.95 0.93
C SER A 339 13.96 -39.92 1.09
N SER A 340 12.92 -39.75 0.28
CA SER A 340 11.82 -40.71 0.13
C SER A 340 11.79 -41.27 -1.30
N CYS A 341 11.51 -42.56 -1.42
CA CYS A 341 11.54 -43.27 -2.69
C CYS A 341 10.17 -43.85 -3.02
N TRP A 342 9.79 -43.72 -4.29
CA TRP A 342 8.43 -43.96 -4.76
C TRP A 342 8.45 -44.81 -6.02
N GLN A 343 7.77 -45.95 -6.00
CA GLN A 343 7.56 -46.76 -7.20
C GLN A 343 6.33 -46.24 -7.93
N ILE A 344 6.46 -46.01 -9.24
CA ILE A 344 5.33 -45.65 -10.10
C ILE A 344 4.59 -46.93 -10.47
N LEU A 345 3.37 -47.10 -9.96
CA LEU A 345 2.50 -48.24 -10.28
C LEU A 345 1.71 -47.98 -11.56
N ASN A 346 1.01 -46.84 -11.60
CA ASN A 346 0.23 -46.34 -12.73
C ASN A 346 0.52 -44.84 -12.94
N GLN A 347 -0.06 -44.22 -13.98
CA GLN A 347 0.25 -42.83 -14.39
C GLN A 347 0.26 -41.81 -13.24
N ASP A 348 -0.60 -41.98 -12.22
CA ASP A 348 -0.66 -41.11 -11.04
C ASP A 348 -0.67 -41.86 -9.71
N LEU A 349 -0.43 -43.17 -9.71
CA LEU A 349 -0.46 -43.99 -8.49
C LEU A 349 0.96 -44.40 -8.11
N TYR A 350 1.32 -44.09 -6.87
CA TYR A 350 2.66 -44.26 -6.31
C TYR A 350 2.59 -45.12 -5.06
N LYS A 351 3.67 -45.87 -4.80
CA LYS A 351 3.85 -46.60 -3.56
C LYS A 351 5.20 -46.24 -2.95
N GLU A 352 5.19 -45.81 -1.70
CA GLU A 352 6.43 -45.52 -0.97
C GLU A 352 7.19 -46.81 -0.68
N PHE A 353 8.52 -46.74 -0.73
CA PHE A 353 9.40 -47.82 -0.33
C PHE A 353 10.75 -47.27 0.16
N ILE A 354 11.49 -48.10 0.86
CA ILE A 354 12.80 -47.73 1.40
C ILE A 354 13.79 -47.49 0.24
N CYS A 355 14.45 -46.33 0.26
CA CYS A 355 15.43 -45.98 -0.76
C CYS A 355 16.56 -47.04 -0.83
N PRO A 356 16.88 -47.56 -2.02
CA PRO A 356 17.89 -48.61 -2.15
C PRO A 356 19.28 -48.04 -1.85
N PRO A 357 20.15 -48.79 -1.15
CA PRO A 357 21.52 -48.34 -0.89
C PRO A 357 22.31 -48.22 -2.20
N LEU A 358 23.26 -47.29 -2.23
CA LEU A 358 24.07 -46.97 -3.42
C LEU A 358 24.86 -48.19 -4.00
N SER A 359 25.00 -49.27 -3.24
CA SER A 359 25.69 -50.49 -3.67
C SER A 359 24.91 -51.35 -4.68
N ILE A 360 23.59 -51.13 -4.87
CA ILE A 360 22.75 -51.90 -5.82
C ILE A 360 22.61 -51.19 -7.19
N ILE A 361 23.36 -50.10 -7.41
CA ILE A 361 23.17 -49.14 -8.52
C ILE A 361 23.46 -49.69 -9.93
N HIS A 362 24.07 -50.87 -10.09
CA HIS A 362 24.50 -51.35 -11.41
C HIS A 362 23.39 -51.61 -12.43
N MET A 363 22.11 -51.72 -12.03
CA MET A 363 20.96 -51.87 -12.96
C MET A 363 20.09 -50.60 -13.10
N ILE A 364 20.47 -49.48 -12.49
CA ILE A 364 19.64 -48.28 -12.45
C ILE A 364 19.98 -47.35 -13.62
N LYS A 365 19.03 -47.17 -14.54
CA LYS A 365 19.15 -46.19 -15.63
C LYS A 365 18.47 -44.88 -15.24
N LEU A 366 19.25 -43.82 -15.06
CA LEU A 366 18.72 -42.47 -14.87
C LEU A 366 17.88 -42.06 -16.09
N ILE A 367 16.67 -41.56 -15.87
CA ILE A 367 15.85 -40.94 -16.93
C ILE A 367 16.19 -39.45 -16.97
N HIS A 368 15.91 -38.77 -15.86
CA HIS A 368 16.22 -37.37 -15.65
C HIS A 368 16.26 -37.03 -14.17
N ARG A 369 17.00 -35.97 -13.83
CA ARG A 369 17.07 -35.39 -12.49
C ARG A 369 16.77 -33.90 -12.57
N ILE A 370 15.97 -33.40 -11.66
CA ILE A 370 15.66 -31.98 -11.50
C ILE A 370 16.10 -31.59 -10.08
N LYS A 371 17.03 -30.65 -9.95
CA LYS A 371 17.42 -30.06 -8.68
C LYS A 371 17.00 -28.61 -8.66
N ILE A 372 16.29 -28.22 -7.61
CA ILE A 372 15.74 -26.89 -7.39
C ILE A 372 16.37 -26.35 -6.11
N ASP A 373 17.10 -25.25 -6.22
CA ASP A 373 17.72 -24.56 -5.09
C ASP A 373 16.83 -23.38 -4.70
N PHE A 374 16.35 -23.33 -3.45
CA PHE A 374 15.49 -22.26 -2.95
C PHE A 374 16.30 -21.27 -2.12
N ILE A 375 16.08 -19.98 -2.34
CA ILE A 375 16.78 -18.90 -1.64
C ILE A 375 15.75 -17.88 -1.15
N TYR A 376 15.70 -17.69 0.17
CA TYR A 376 14.86 -16.65 0.76
C TYR A 376 15.63 -15.34 0.90
N ILE A 377 15.08 -14.29 0.29
CA ILE A 377 15.48 -12.90 0.49
C ILE A 377 14.74 -12.37 1.71
N VAL A 378 15.53 -11.89 2.66
CA VAL A 378 15.08 -11.36 3.96
C VAL A 378 14.25 -10.08 3.74
N PRO A 379 13.22 -9.79 4.56
CA PRO A 379 12.44 -8.57 4.43
C PRO A 379 13.30 -7.30 4.49
N SER A 380 13.02 -6.32 3.62
CA SER A 380 13.73 -5.04 3.53
C SER A 380 12.74 -3.86 3.38
N LYS A 381 13.20 -2.61 3.57
CA LYS A 381 12.33 -1.42 3.45
C LYS A 381 11.64 -1.35 2.08
N ARG A 382 12.26 -1.91 1.06
CA ARG A 382 11.72 -1.94 -0.30
C ARG A 382 10.88 -3.19 -0.57
N GLN A 383 11.00 -4.23 0.24
CA GLN A 383 10.43 -5.56 -0.01
C GLN A 383 9.86 -6.16 1.28
N PRO A 384 8.63 -5.77 1.68
CA PRO A 384 8.00 -6.31 2.87
C PRO A 384 7.75 -7.81 2.73
N PHE A 385 7.90 -8.56 3.82
CA PHE A 385 7.81 -10.03 3.88
C PHE A 385 8.83 -10.80 3.01
N GLY A 386 9.81 -10.13 2.39
CA GLY A 386 10.88 -10.78 1.64
C GLY A 386 10.38 -11.42 0.35
N MET A 387 11.16 -12.35 -0.21
CA MET A 387 10.82 -13.07 -1.45
C MET A 387 11.53 -14.42 -1.51
N VAL A 388 10.91 -15.43 -2.12
CA VAL A 388 11.58 -16.69 -2.44
C VAL A 388 11.99 -16.70 -3.90
N LEU A 389 13.28 -16.89 -4.11
CA LEU A 389 13.87 -17.15 -5.41
C LEU A 389 14.19 -18.63 -5.57
N TYR A 390 14.23 -19.09 -6.82
CA TYR A 390 14.66 -20.44 -7.13
C TYR A 390 15.60 -20.51 -8.33
N ASN A 391 16.52 -21.48 -8.29
CA ASN A 391 17.36 -21.85 -9.41
C ASN A 391 17.17 -23.34 -9.74
N VAL A 392 17.23 -23.71 -11.02
CA VAL A 392 16.93 -25.06 -11.50
C VAL A 392 18.10 -25.61 -12.28
N THR A 393 18.50 -26.83 -11.92
CA THR A 393 19.45 -27.62 -12.69
C THR A 393 18.80 -28.94 -13.11
N ARG A 394 18.85 -29.25 -14.41
CA ARG A 394 18.29 -30.50 -14.96
C ARG A 394 19.37 -31.33 -15.65
N VAL A 395 19.38 -32.62 -15.36
CA VAL A 395 20.28 -33.61 -15.99
C VAL A 395 19.43 -34.67 -16.69
N ILE A 396 19.78 -35.02 -17.94
CA ILE A 396 19.08 -36.04 -18.75
C ILE A 396 20.09 -37.11 -19.18
N SER A 397 19.67 -38.38 -19.19
CA SER A 397 20.55 -39.56 -19.26
C SER A 397 21.63 -39.59 -20.35
N ASN A 398 21.43 -38.89 -21.47
CA ASN A 398 22.29 -39.06 -22.66
C ASN A 398 23.06 -37.82 -23.10
N ARG A 399 22.87 -36.66 -22.47
CA ARG A 399 23.69 -35.46 -22.70
C ARG A 399 23.65 -34.61 -21.43
N TYR A 400 24.80 -34.20 -20.91
CA TYR A 400 24.94 -33.07 -19.98
C TYR A 400 24.58 -31.75 -20.70
N LYS A 401 23.39 -31.68 -21.31
CA LYS A 401 22.84 -30.45 -21.84
C LYS A 401 22.03 -29.83 -20.71
N PHE A 402 22.64 -28.85 -20.05
CA PHE A 402 21.92 -27.85 -19.30
C PHE A 402 20.91 -27.20 -20.26
N ARG A 403 19.65 -27.55 -20.13
CA ARG A 403 18.56 -26.84 -20.79
C ARG A 403 17.80 -26.14 -19.69
N GLU A 404 17.79 -24.81 -19.74
CA GLU A 404 16.78 -24.05 -19.03
C GLU A 404 15.42 -24.51 -19.56
N HIS A 405 14.62 -25.06 -18.66
CA HIS A 405 13.22 -25.36 -18.92
C HIS A 405 12.42 -24.51 -17.94
N GLU A 406 11.36 -23.91 -18.44
CA GLU A 406 10.43 -23.16 -17.63
C GLU A 406 9.65 -24.14 -16.76
N LEU A 407 10.02 -24.22 -15.48
CA LEU A 407 9.22 -24.94 -14.48
C LEU A 407 8.13 -24.01 -13.99
N THR A 408 6.91 -24.52 -13.89
CA THR A 408 5.80 -23.77 -13.29
C THR A 408 5.70 -24.13 -11.81
N LEU A 409 6.29 -23.28 -10.96
CA LEU A 409 6.14 -23.37 -9.50
C LEU A 409 5.00 -22.46 -9.04
N LYS A 410 4.22 -22.90 -8.06
CA LYS A 410 3.15 -22.09 -7.45
C LYS A 410 3.06 -22.31 -5.94
N TYR A 411 2.60 -21.28 -5.24
CA TYR A 411 2.20 -21.36 -3.85
C TYR A 411 0.75 -21.81 -3.74
N PHE A 412 0.50 -22.74 -2.83
CA PHE A 412 -0.84 -23.17 -2.45
C PHE A 412 -0.92 -23.36 -0.95
N GLN A 413 -2.13 -23.30 -0.40
CA GLN A 413 -2.43 -23.93 0.88
C GLN A 413 -2.98 -25.33 0.63
N ASN A 414 -2.41 -26.28 1.36
CA ASN A 414 -2.84 -27.67 1.33
C ASN A 414 -4.12 -27.84 2.16
N THR A 415 -5.26 -28.08 1.50
CA THR A 415 -6.55 -28.19 2.20
C THR A 415 -6.73 -29.52 2.92
N ILE A 416 -6.03 -30.56 2.46
CA ILE A 416 -6.14 -31.92 2.99
C ILE A 416 -5.65 -31.97 4.44
N VAL A 417 -4.55 -31.28 4.74
CA VAL A 417 -3.98 -31.14 6.09
C VAL A 417 -4.90 -30.33 7.03
N HIS A 418 -5.67 -29.39 6.47
CA HIS A 418 -6.62 -28.59 7.25
C HIS A 418 -7.88 -29.36 7.68
N PHE A 419 -8.24 -30.43 6.97
CA PHE A 419 -9.35 -31.30 7.34
C PHE A 419 -8.94 -32.43 8.29
N SER A 420 -7.70 -32.92 8.23
CA SER A 420 -7.18 -33.92 9.19
C SER A 420 -6.96 -33.31 10.58
N SER A 421 -6.32 -32.14 10.66
CA SER A 421 -6.01 -31.46 11.94
C SER A 421 -7.24 -30.96 12.72
N LYS A 422 -8.40 -30.81 12.08
CA LYS A 422 -9.67 -30.50 12.76
C LYS A 422 -10.37 -31.72 13.37
N LYS A 423 -10.00 -32.94 12.96
CA LYS A 423 -10.60 -34.18 13.47
C LYS A 423 -9.81 -34.79 14.64
N THR A 424 -8.58 -34.38 14.86
CA THR A 424 -7.71 -34.90 15.92
C THR A 424 -7.94 -34.15 17.24
N THR A 425 -9.11 -34.35 17.85
CA THR A 425 -9.22 -34.22 19.31
C THR A 425 -8.97 -35.55 20.03
N GLU A 426 -9.08 -36.71 19.38
CA GLU A 426 -8.83 -38.00 20.05
C GLU A 426 -8.23 -39.03 19.09
N LEU A 427 -7.10 -39.61 19.51
CA LEU A 427 -6.43 -40.81 18.99
C LEU A 427 -6.06 -40.89 17.50
N GLN A 428 -4.80 -40.59 17.18
CA GLN A 428 -3.92 -41.49 16.43
C GLN A 428 -2.46 -40.98 16.47
N GLY A 429 -1.73 -41.43 17.49
CA GLY A 429 -0.28 -41.56 17.40
C GLY A 429 0.04 -42.84 16.64
N ASN A 430 0.94 -42.75 15.65
CA ASN A 430 1.76 -43.82 15.05
C ASN A 430 1.99 -43.64 13.53
N HIS A 431 2.19 -42.40 13.07
CA HIS A 431 3.01 -42.17 11.88
C HIS A 431 3.94 -41.01 12.22
N ASP A 432 5.22 -41.30 12.48
CA ASP A 432 6.31 -40.31 12.67
C ASP A 432 6.66 -39.60 11.34
N HIS A 433 5.63 -39.20 10.60
CA HIS A 433 5.72 -38.18 9.59
C HIS A 433 5.13 -36.96 10.24
N ASP A 434 5.93 -35.92 10.50
CA ASP A 434 5.37 -34.59 10.71
C ASP A 434 4.27 -34.42 9.65
N GLU A 435 3.08 -33.94 10.02
CA GLU A 435 1.93 -33.76 9.10
C GLU A 435 2.25 -32.87 7.86
N TRP A 436 3.52 -32.47 7.71
CA TRP A 436 4.14 -31.48 6.84
C TRP A 436 5.29 -32.07 5.98
N SER A 437 5.73 -33.33 6.16
CA SER A 437 7.01 -33.84 5.59
C SER A 437 6.96 -35.11 4.72
N SER A 438 5.79 -35.69 4.42
CA SER A 438 5.68 -36.99 3.71
C SER A 438 5.82 -36.93 2.18
N GLY A 439 6.86 -36.24 1.70
CA GLY A 439 7.29 -36.30 0.30
C GLY A 439 6.38 -35.56 -0.70
N PRO A 440 6.56 -35.80 -2.00
CA PRO A 440 5.94 -34.99 -3.05
C PRO A 440 4.50 -35.40 -3.41
N PHE A 441 3.94 -36.40 -2.74
CA PHE A 441 2.65 -37.01 -3.04
C PHE A 441 1.74 -36.99 -1.80
N ARG A 442 0.43 -37.06 -2.02
CA ARG A 442 -0.57 -37.23 -0.96
C ARG A 442 -1.07 -38.66 -0.93
N SER A 443 -1.65 -39.09 0.20
CA SER A 443 -2.39 -40.36 0.24
C SER A 443 -3.48 -40.39 -0.84
N ASN A 444 -3.65 -41.54 -1.48
CA ASN A 444 -4.67 -41.80 -2.48
C ASN A 444 -6.06 -41.76 -1.85
N ASN A 445 -6.21 -42.45 -0.71
CA ASN A 445 -7.41 -42.45 0.10
C ASN A 445 -7.12 -41.82 1.47
N LEU A 446 -7.89 -40.81 1.85
CA LEU A 446 -7.72 -40.12 3.14
C LEU A 446 -8.39 -40.89 4.30
N GLU A 447 -9.27 -41.85 3.99
CA GLU A 447 -10.05 -42.59 4.97
C GLU A 447 -9.48 -44.00 5.24
N ILE A 448 -8.62 -44.51 4.36
CA ILE A 448 -8.09 -45.87 4.41
C ILE A 448 -6.56 -45.80 4.27
N ASP A 449 -5.84 -46.43 5.19
CA ASP A 449 -4.39 -46.56 5.13
C ASP A 449 -4.01 -47.65 4.10
N ASP A 450 -3.89 -47.25 2.84
CA ASP A 450 -3.59 -48.17 1.72
C ASP A 450 -2.12 -48.09 1.24
N HIS A 451 -1.29 -47.25 1.87
CA HIS A 451 0.09 -46.93 1.48
C HIS A 451 0.23 -46.59 -0.03
N GLN A 452 -0.85 -46.11 -0.65
CA GLN A 452 -0.86 -45.65 -2.04
C GLN A 452 -1.01 -44.15 -2.08
N TYR A 453 -0.33 -43.53 -3.03
CA TYR A 453 -0.20 -42.08 -3.07
C TYR A 453 -0.47 -41.57 -4.48
N THR A 454 -0.92 -40.33 -4.56
CA THR A 454 -1.23 -39.64 -5.82
C THR A 454 -0.69 -38.23 -5.83
N LYS A 455 -0.59 -37.63 -7.03
CA LYS A 455 -0.30 -36.20 -7.16
C LYS A 455 -1.46 -35.37 -6.63
N TYR A 456 -1.14 -34.19 -6.14
CA TYR A 456 -2.15 -33.22 -5.72
C TYR A 456 -2.94 -32.72 -6.93
N ARG A 457 -4.27 -32.73 -6.81
CA ARG A 457 -5.16 -32.13 -7.80
C ARG A 457 -5.39 -30.67 -7.46
N SER A 458 -5.78 -29.87 -8.44
CA SER A 458 -6.10 -28.46 -8.19
C SER A 458 -7.33 -28.27 -7.28
N SER A 459 -8.21 -29.29 -7.17
CA SER A 459 -9.31 -29.33 -6.19
C SER A 459 -8.84 -29.46 -4.73
N ASP A 460 -7.63 -29.99 -4.54
CA ASP A 460 -7.07 -30.30 -3.22
C ASP A 460 -6.31 -29.11 -2.64
N LEU A 461 -6.14 -28.04 -3.44
CA LEU A 461 -5.25 -26.92 -3.19
C LEU A 461 -6.02 -25.61 -3.28
N VAL A 462 -5.83 -24.73 -2.31
CA VAL A 462 -6.38 -23.36 -2.39
C VAL A 462 -5.28 -22.43 -2.88
N PRO A 463 -5.51 -21.68 -3.97
CA PRO A 463 -4.51 -20.75 -4.48
C PRO A 463 -4.29 -19.60 -3.50
N VAL A 464 -3.03 -19.19 -3.32
CA VAL A 464 -2.70 -18.10 -2.37
C VAL A 464 -3.39 -16.77 -2.68
N LYS A 465 -3.81 -16.51 -3.92
CA LYS A 465 -4.61 -15.32 -4.27
C LYS A 465 -5.96 -15.24 -3.54
N GLU A 466 -6.53 -16.37 -3.16
CA GLU A 466 -7.78 -16.43 -2.39
C GLU A 466 -7.54 -16.26 -0.88
N LEU A 467 -6.31 -16.56 -0.43
CA LEU A 467 -5.89 -16.57 0.97
C LEU A 467 -5.29 -15.23 1.39
N TRP A 468 -4.39 -14.69 0.57
CA TRP A 468 -3.73 -13.42 0.78
C TRP A 468 -4.69 -12.30 0.41
N LYS A 469 -5.58 -12.01 1.36
CA LYS A 469 -6.38 -10.80 1.35
C LYS A 469 -5.65 -9.75 2.17
N THR A 470 -5.03 -8.82 1.49
CA THR A 470 -4.15 -7.82 2.10
C THR A 470 -4.92 -6.58 2.48
N GLY A 471 -4.44 -5.91 3.53
CA GLY A 471 -4.99 -4.64 3.93
C GLY A 471 -6.24 -4.79 4.78
N ILE A 472 -6.60 -3.69 5.43
CA ILE A 472 -7.82 -3.59 6.24
C ILE A 472 -9.06 -3.86 5.37
N ALA A 473 -9.01 -3.45 4.10
CA ALA A 473 -10.07 -3.66 3.13
C ALA A 473 -10.10 -5.09 2.55
N LYS A 474 -9.16 -5.98 2.95
CA LYS A 474 -9.06 -7.37 2.47
C LYS A 474 -9.04 -7.47 0.94
N CYS A 475 -8.26 -6.59 0.31
CA CYS A 475 -8.09 -6.56 -1.14
C CYS A 475 -7.34 -7.81 -1.62
N GLN A 476 -7.57 -8.24 -2.86
CA GLN A 476 -6.85 -9.37 -3.42
C GLN A 476 -5.35 -9.05 -3.53
N SER A 477 -4.50 -9.92 -3.00
CA SER A 477 -3.05 -9.77 -3.17
C SER A 477 -2.68 -9.77 -4.65
N THR A 478 -1.84 -8.81 -5.02
CA THR A 478 -1.22 -8.74 -6.35
C THR A 478 0.00 -9.64 -6.47
N ALA A 479 0.45 -10.27 -5.38
CA ALA A 479 1.69 -11.02 -5.28
C ALA A 479 1.92 -12.05 -6.39
N PRO A 480 3.20 -12.38 -6.66
CA PRO A 480 3.52 -13.52 -7.49
C PRO A 480 2.92 -14.80 -6.91
N ILE A 481 2.31 -15.60 -7.80
CA ILE A 481 1.59 -16.84 -7.44
C ILE A 481 2.58 -17.98 -7.14
N GLY A 482 3.88 -17.74 -7.24
CA GLY A 482 4.93 -18.73 -7.01
C GLY A 482 6.30 -18.08 -6.79
N PRO A 483 7.32 -18.89 -6.43
CA PRO A 483 8.71 -18.43 -6.37
C PRO A 483 9.16 -17.81 -7.69
N GLN A 484 10.03 -16.81 -7.62
CA GLN A 484 10.58 -16.14 -8.80
C GLN A 484 11.91 -16.79 -9.22
N LYS A 485 12.12 -16.94 -10.53
CA LYS A 485 13.38 -17.51 -11.04
C LYS A 485 14.51 -16.49 -10.84
N MET A 486 15.67 -16.96 -10.37
CA MET A 486 16.89 -16.13 -10.27
C MET A 486 17.39 -15.63 -11.61
#